data_AF-A0A1Q7JFY3-F1
#
_entry.id   AF-A0A1Q7JFY3-F1
#
_cell.length_a   1.000
_cell.length_b   1.000
_cell.length_c   1.000
_cell.angle_alpha   90.00
_cell.angle_beta   90.00
_cell.angle_gamma   90.00
#
_symmetry.space_group_name_H-M   'P 1'
#
loop_
_entity.id
_entity.type
_entity.pdbx_description
1 polymer ?
#
loop_
_entity_poly.entity_id
_entity_poly.type
_entity_poly.pdbx_seq_one_letter_code
_entity_poly.pdbx_strand_id
1 'polypeptide(L)'
;MDVQSAVGKATTYLRALYGGAVDDVMLEEVERTPSSHWNVTLSFKRPGAVAYNPMAKALGVPEADYRYYKVFTIDDRSGEVLSMKIRQIA
;
A
#
# COMPACT_ATOMS: atom_id res chain seq x y z
N MET A 1 -4.99 0.81 20.32
CA MET A 1 -4.01 1.68 19.62
C MET A 1 -4.75 2.87 18.99
N ASP A 2 -4.09 3.99 18.69
CA ASP A 2 -4.69 5.10 17.94
C ASP A 2 -4.45 4.98 16.43
N VAL A 3 -5.15 5.81 15.65
CA VAL A 3 -5.09 5.81 14.18
C VAL A 3 -3.68 6.10 13.66
N GLN A 4 -2.94 7.01 14.31
CA GLN A 4 -1.60 7.41 13.88
C GLN A 4 -0.61 6.25 14.04
N SER A 5 -0.70 5.52 15.16
CA SER A 5 0.13 4.36 15.44
C SER A 5 -0.15 3.21 14.47
N ALA A 6 -1.41 3.00 14.07
CA ALA A 6 -1.78 2.02 13.03
C ALA A 6 -1.11 2.35 11.70
N VAL A 7 -1.22 3.61 11.24
CA VAL A 7 -0.61 4.08 9.99
C VAL A 7 0.92 3.98 10.05
N GLY A 8 1.53 4.33 11.19
CA GLY A 8 2.98 4.20 11.39
C GLY A 8 3.47 2.76 11.29
N LYS A 9 2.74 1.80 11.88
CA LYS A 9 3.05 0.37 11.78
C LYS A 9 2.91 -0.15 10.35
N ALA A 10 1.83 0.21 9.65
CA ALA A 10 1.65 -0.15 8.23
C ALA A 10 2.81 0.38 7.36
N THR A 11 3.18 1.64 7.55
CA THR A 11 4.25 2.30 6.78
C THR A 11 5.61 1.66 7.06
N THR A 12 5.90 1.35 8.32
CA THR A 12 7.14 0.68 8.73
C THR A 12 7.23 -0.72 8.11
N TYR A 13 6.14 -1.49 8.19
CA TYR A 13 6.07 -2.82 7.60
C TYR A 13 6.24 -2.78 6.07
N LEU A 14 5.58 -1.83 5.40
CA LEU A 14 5.71 -1.62 3.95
C LEU A 14 7.17 -1.39 3.54
N ARG A 15 7.86 -0.47 4.22
CA ARG A 15 9.27 -0.13 3.93
C ARG A 15 10.21 -1.30 4.20
N ALA A 16 9.97 -2.05 5.28
CA ALA A 16 10.75 -3.24 5.61
C ALA A 16 10.58 -4.35 4.55
N LEU A 17 9.35 -4.60 4.10
CA LEU A 17 9.05 -5.67 3.13
C LEU A 17 9.63 -5.38 1.74
N TYR A 18 9.68 -4.10 1.35
CA TYR A 18 10.07 -3.68 0.01
C TYR A 18 11.46 -3.04 -0.07
N GLY A 19 12.25 -3.11 1.01
CA GLY A 19 13.68 -2.83 0.98
C GLY A 19 14.04 -1.36 0.73
N GLY A 20 13.30 -0.42 1.29
CA GLY A 20 13.58 1.02 1.16
C GLY A 20 13.32 1.65 -0.23
N ALA A 21 13.26 0.84 -1.29
CA ALA A 21 12.95 1.26 -2.67
C ALA A 21 11.45 1.48 -2.91
N VAL A 22 10.80 2.20 -1.98
CA VAL A 22 9.40 2.62 -2.08
C VAL A 22 9.33 4.13 -2.00
N ASP A 23 8.94 4.72 -3.13
CA ASP A 23 8.79 6.15 -3.32
C ASP A 23 7.33 6.55 -3.23
N ASP A 24 7.08 7.82 -2.90
CA ASP A 24 5.75 8.42 -2.99
C ASP A 24 4.67 7.62 -2.22
N VAL A 25 4.99 7.25 -0.97
CA VAL A 25 4.07 6.51 -0.09
C VAL A 25 2.95 7.43 0.37
N MET A 26 1.70 7.05 0.10
CA MET A 26 0.50 7.81 0.49
C MET A 26 -0.44 6.97 1.35
N LEU A 27 -1.09 7.64 2.31
CA LEU A 27 -2.22 7.07 3.04
C LEU A 27 -3.50 7.27 2.22
N GLU A 28 -4.19 6.19 1.90
CA GLU A 28 -5.43 6.22 1.11
C GLU A 28 -6.67 6.15 2.00
N GLU A 29 -6.66 5.20 2.95
CA GLU A 29 -7.82 4.91 3.79
C GLU A 29 -7.34 4.30 5.11
N VAL A 30 -8.03 4.64 6.19
CA VAL A 30 -7.83 3.99 7.48
C VAL A 30 -9.19 3.79 8.14
N GLU A 31 -9.46 2.55 8.52
CA GLU A 31 -10.66 2.18 9.24
C GLU A 31 -10.32 1.29 10.43
N ARG A 32 -11.07 1.47 11.52
CA ARG A 32 -11.08 0.54 12.64
C ARG A 32 -12.24 -0.43 12.46
N THR A 33 -11.96 -1.72 12.44
CA THR A 33 -12.98 -2.75 12.29
C THR A 33 -13.73 -3.00 13.61
N PRO A 34 -14.96 -3.52 13.55
CA PRO A 34 -15.68 -3.99 14.74
C PRO A 34 -14.95 -5.12 15.50
N SER A 35 -14.11 -5.89 14.80
CA SER A 35 -13.30 -6.99 15.36
C SER A 35 -12.02 -6.53 16.08
N SER A 36 -11.88 -5.24 16.37
CA SER A 36 -10.68 -4.66 17.03
C SER A 36 -9.40 -4.82 16.21
N HIS A 37 -9.50 -4.63 14.90
CA HIS A 37 -8.36 -4.48 14.01
C HIS A 37 -8.38 -3.11 13.33
N TRP A 38 -7.23 -2.70 12.79
CA TRP A 38 -7.13 -1.59 11.86
C TRP A 38 -6.90 -2.14 10.46
N ASN A 39 -7.65 -1.63 9.48
CA ASN A 39 -7.28 -1.76 8.09
C ASN A 39 -6.70 -0.43 7.61
N VAL A 40 -5.45 -0.46 7.14
CA VAL A 40 -4.75 0.70 6.60
C VAL A 40 -4.44 0.43 5.14
N THR A 41 -4.96 1.26 4.25
CA THR A 41 -4.60 1.23 2.84
C THR A 41 -3.49 2.24 2.57
N LEU A 42 -2.34 1.73 2.08
CA LEU A 42 -1.24 2.56 1.60
C LEU A 42 -1.07 2.35 0.10
N SER A 43 -0.71 3.43 -0.59
CA SER A 43 -0.22 3.36 -1.96
C SER A 43 1.24 3.80 -2.05
N PHE A 44 1.95 3.34 -3.08
CA PHE A 44 3.35 3.69 -3.30
C PHE A 44 3.78 3.40 -4.74
N LYS A 45 4.87 4.03 -5.17
CA LYS A 45 5.58 3.73 -6.42
C LYS A 45 6.82 2.87 -6.14
N ARG A 46 7.22 2.10 -7.15
CA ARG A 46 8.50 1.39 -7.16
C ARG A 46 9.33 1.84 -8.36
N PRO A 47 10.64 2.06 -8.20
CA PRO A 47 11.52 2.33 -9.33
C PRO A 47 11.38 1.23 -10.40
N GLY A 48 11.16 1.65 -11.65
CA GLY A 48 11.01 0.75 -12.80
C GLY A 48 9.67 0.00 -12.88
N ALA A 49 8.71 0.26 -11.98
CA ALA A 49 7.36 -0.28 -12.10
C ALA A 49 6.51 0.57 -13.04
N VAL A 50 6.29 0.04 -14.23
CA VAL A 50 5.52 0.66 -15.31
C VAL A 50 4.29 -0.19 -15.61
N ALA A 51 3.15 0.47 -15.86
CA ALA A 51 1.93 -0.21 -16.24
C ALA A 51 2.06 -0.66 -17.70
N TYR A 52 2.34 -1.95 -17.93
CA TYR A 52 2.44 -2.45 -19.29
C TYR A 52 1.09 -2.32 -20.00
N ASN A 53 1.05 -1.49 -21.04
CA ASN A 53 -0.11 -1.32 -21.91
C ASN A 53 0.34 -1.46 -23.39
N PRO A 54 0.00 -2.59 -24.04
CA PRO A 54 0.46 -2.86 -25.41
C PRO A 54 -0.09 -1.85 -26.43
N MET A 55 -1.29 -1.31 -26.20
CA MET A 55 -1.89 -0.30 -27.07
C MET A 55 -1.20 1.05 -26.92
N ALA A 56 -0.90 1.48 -25.69
CA ALA A 56 -0.13 2.69 -25.43
C ALA A 56 1.26 2.62 -26.09
N LYS A 57 1.94 1.47 -25.97
CA LYS A 57 3.22 1.20 -26.62
C LYS A 57 3.13 1.29 -28.15
N ALA A 58 2.09 0.73 -28.76
CA ALA A 58 1.86 0.80 -30.20
C ALA A 58 1.60 2.23 -30.70
N LEU A 59 1.03 3.09 -29.86
CA LEU A 59 0.76 4.49 -30.14
C LEU A 59 1.91 5.44 -29.75
N GLY A 60 3.04 4.91 -29.26
CA GLY A 60 4.17 5.72 -28.81
C GLY A 60 3.89 6.55 -27.55
N VAL A 61 2.85 6.20 -26.80
CA VAL A 61 2.51 6.85 -25.53
C VAL A 61 3.47 6.33 -24.45
N PRO A 62 4.15 7.21 -23.69
CA PRO A 62 5.01 6.80 -22.58
C PRO A 62 4.26 5.89 -21.60
N GLU A 63 4.93 4.86 -21.10
CA GLU A 63 4.35 3.99 -20.09
C GLU A 63 4.01 4.80 -18.83
N ALA A 64 2.81 4.58 -18.30
CA ALA A 64 2.37 5.28 -17.10
C ALA A 64 3.05 4.67 -15.86
N ASP A 65 3.46 5.54 -14.93
CA ASP A 65 3.91 5.14 -13.60
C ASP A 65 2.87 4.24 -12.94
N TYR A 66 3.27 3.03 -12.55
CA TYR A 66 2.37 2.12 -11.85
C TYR A 66 2.39 2.37 -10.35
N ARG A 67 1.21 2.54 -9.76
CA ARG A 67 1.03 2.68 -8.32
C ARG A 67 0.47 1.40 -7.73
N TYR A 68 1.15 0.90 -6.72
CA TYR A 68 0.71 -0.25 -5.95
C TYR A 68 -0.18 0.19 -4.81
N TYR A 69 -1.18 -0.62 -4.50
CA TYR A 69 -2.08 -0.41 -3.37
C TYR A 69 -2.06 -1.64 -2.47
N LYS A 70 -1.91 -1.43 -1.16
CA LYS A 70 -1.83 -2.49 -0.16
C LYS A 70 -2.73 -2.18 1.02
N VAL A 71 -3.48 -3.19 1.46
CA VAL A 71 -4.27 -3.13 2.69
C VAL A 71 -3.55 -3.94 3.76
N PHE A 72 -3.23 -3.29 4.87
CA PHE A 72 -2.62 -3.90 6.05
C PHE A 72 -3.69 -4.08 7.12
N THR A 73 -3.85 -5.31 7.62
CA THR A 73 -4.68 -5.58 8.79
C THR A 73 -3.78 -5.65 10.01
N ILE A 74 -4.06 -4.86 11.04
CA ILE A 74 -3.22 -4.71 12.23
C ILE A 74 -4.08 -4.95 13.48
N ASP A 75 -3.58 -5.76 14.42
CA ASP A 75 -4.25 -5.95 15.71
C ASP A 75 -4.24 -4.64 16.54
N ASP A 76 -5.39 -4.24 17.09
CA ASP A 76 -5.50 -2.97 17.83
C ASP A 76 -4.82 -3.00 19.21
N ARG A 77 -4.62 -4.20 19.79
CA ARG A 77 -4.04 -4.37 21.13
C ARG A 77 -2.53 -4.55 21.06
N SER A 78 -2.05 -5.50 20.27
CA SER A 78 -0.62 -5.80 20.13
C SER A 78 0.08 -4.89 19.12
N GLY A 79 -0.68 -4.36 18.14
CA GLY A 79 -0.11 -3.67 16.99
C GLY A 79 0.67 -4.61 16.06
N GLU A 80 0.41 -5.90 16.09
CA GLU A 80 0.94 -6.87 15.14
C GLU A 80 0.29 -6.69 13.78
N VAL A 81 1.09 -6.71 12.71
CA VAL A 81 0.56 -6.72 11.33
C VAL A 81 0.16 -8.16 11.00
N LEU A 82 -1.14 -8.43 11.01
CA LEU A 82 -1.71 -9.77 10.84
C LEU A 82 -1.73 -10.22 9.38
N SER A 83 -1.96 -9.29 8.44
CA SER A 83 -1.93 -9.61 7.00
C SER A 83 -1.67 -8.38 6.14
N MET A 84 -1.22 -8.63 4.90
CA MET A 84 -1.11 -7.64 3.83
C MET A 84 -1.73 -8.20 2.55
N LYS A 85 -2.65 -7.46 1.93
CA LYS A 85 -3.32 -7.84 0.68
C LYS A 85 -3.09 -6.79 -0.40
N ILE A 86 -3.10 -7.22 -1.66
CA ILE A 86 -3.19 -6.29 -2.81
C ILE A 86 -4.62 -5.75 -2.85
N ARG A 87 -4.79 -4.43 -2.88
CA ARG A 87 -6.09 -3.84 -3.19
C ARG A 87 -6.26 -3.91 -4.70
N GLN A 88 -7.15 -4.78 -5.18
CA GLN A 88 -7.59 -4.71 -6.57
C GLN A 88 -8.60 -3.56 -6.66
N ILE A 89 -8.27 -2.56 -7.47
CA ILE A 89 -9.21 -1.53 -7.90
C ILE A 89 -9.78 -2.09 -9.20
N ALA A 90 -11.03 -2.52 -9.17
CA ALA A 90 -11.76 -3.01 -10.34
C ALA A 90 -12.17 -1.84 -11.25
#